data_AF-A0A3A8IMH3-F1
#
_entry.id   AF-A0A3A8IMH3-F1
#
_cell.length_a   1.000
_cell.length_b   1.000
_cell.length_c   1.000
_cell.angle_alpha   90.00
_cell.angle_beta   90.00
_cell.angle_gamma   90.00
#
_symmetry.space_group_name_H-M   'P 1'
#
loop_
_entity.id
_entity.type
_entity.pdbx_description
1 polymer ?
#
loop_
_entity_poly.entity_id
_entity_poly.type
_entity_poly.pdbx_seq_one_letter_code
_entity_poly.pdbx_strand_id
1 'polypeptide(L)'
;MEATRVGRALLKARKFFHAPEEKPPATMVDLTLPALSLPLERIALVVCVLARERAPELLEGLVDAEAGRALRHLERFAAMPSALRQAKVAVEFGERADSANRLTALLDAVPDALRREVFRRLPPYHRSRFPQLDVEAPTEEPAQVLVALAERRIREATR
;
A
#
# COMPACT_ATOMS: atom_id res chain seq x y z
N MET A 1 5.39 -8.11 -23.25
CA MET A 1 5.51 -6.66 -23.55
C MET A 1 5.55 -5.80 -22.27
N GLU A 2 6.47 -6.06 -21.34
CA GLU A 2 6.54 -5.29 -20.06
C GLU A 2 7.72 -4.31 -19.96
N ALA A 3 8.79 -4.51 -20.74
CA ALA A 3 10.02 -3.74 -20.63
C ALA A 3 9.86 -2.24 -20.95
N THR A 4 8.95 -1.89 -21.87
CA THR A 4 8.74 -0.50 -22.33
C THR A 4 7.97 0.38 -21.34
N ARG A 5 7.21 -0.20 -20.41
CA ARG A 5 6.34 0.58 -19.49
C ARG A 5 7.06 1.05 -18.23
N VAL A 6 7.95 0.23 -17.68
CA VAL A 6 8.78 0.58 -16.52
C VAL A 6 9.82 1.65 -16.89
N GLY A 7 10.39 1.55 -18.09
CA GLY A 7 11.29 2.58 -18.63
C GLY A 7 10.63 3.96 -18.72
N ARG A 8 9.32 4.04 -19.05
CA ARG A 8 8.60 5.34 -19.08
C ARG A 8 8.42 5.96 -17.71
N ALA A 9 8.13 5.17 -16.67
CA ALA A 9 8.03 5.68 -15.30
C ALA A 9 9.38 6.21 -14.80
N LEU A 10 10.46 5.48 -15.08
CA LEU A 10 11.84 5.92 -14.79
C LEU A 10 12.23 7.20 -15.54
N LEU A 11 11.89 7.29 -16.83
CA LEU A 11 12.15 8.49 -17.63
C LEU A 11 11.35 9.69 -17.16
N LYS A 12 10.07 9.51 -16.78
CA LYS A 12 9.26 10.58 -16.18
C LYS A 12 9.88 11.00 -14.85
N ALA A 13 10.16 10.07 -13.94
CA ALA A 13 10.72 10.39 -12.64
C ALA A 13 12.07 11.13 -12.76
N ARG A 14 13.01 10.65 -13.59
CA ARG A 14 14.28 11.35 -13.86
C ARG A 14 14.11 12.76 -14.42
N LYS A 15 13.05 13.05 -15.19
CA LYS A 15 12.76 14.40 -15.69
C LYS A 15 12.33 15.37 -14.60
N PHE A 16 11.71 14.89 -13.52
CA PHE A 16 11.34 15.74 -12.38
C PHE A 16 12.53 16.08 -11.49
N PHE A 17 13.59 15.26 -11.49
CA PHE A 17 14.79 15.47 -10.66
C PHE A 17 15.96 16.12 -11.41
N HIS A 18 15.70 16.70 -12.58
CA HIS A 18 16.60 17.67 -13.18
C HIS A 18 15.97 19.05 -13.09
N ALA A 19 16.20 19.71 -11.97
CA ALA A 19 16.01 21.15 -11.79
C ALA A 19 17.35 21.76 -11.30
N PRO A 20 17.61 23.05 -11.59
CA PRO A 20 18.94 23.66 -11.54
C PRO A 20 19.50 23.72 -10.12
N GLU A 21 20.82 23.86 -9.97
CA GLU A 21 21.43 24.30 -8.71
C GLU A 21 20.87 25.67 -8.31
N GLU A 22 19.74 25.70 -7.61
CA GLU A 22 19.17 26.90 -7.05
C GLU A 22 19.53 26.96 -5.56
N LYS A 23 20.35 27.96 -5.20
CA LYS A 23 20.73 28.23 -3.81
C LYS A 23 19.46 28.44 -2.98
N PRO A 24 19.30 27.74 -1.83
CA PRO A 24 18.08 27.83 -1.07
C PRO A 24 17.95 29.22 -0.42
N PRO A 25 16.78 29.88 -0.48
CA PRO A 25 16.50 31.04 0.35
C PRO A 25 16.42 30.61 1.81
N ALA A 26 17.04 31.41 2.68
CA ALA A 26 16.95 31.23 4.12
C ALA A 26 15.51 31.42 4.60
N THR A 27 15.17 30.73 5.69
CA THR A 27 13.91 30.78 6.46
C THR A 27 12.68 30.14 5.81
N MET A 28 12.60 28.80 5.91
CA MET A 28 11.33 28.13 6.19
C MET A 28 11.41 27.54 7.60
N VAL A 29 10.40 27.85 8.40
CA VAL A 29 10.23 27.34 9.77
C VAL A 29 10.15 25.82 9.70
N ASP A 30 11.06 25.18 10.43
CA ASP A 30 11.25 23.73 10.47
C ASP A 30 10.08 23.12 11.27
N LEU A 31 8.94 22.95 10.61
CA LEU A 31 7.91 22.02 11.06
C LEU A 31 8.45 20.62 10.79
N THR A 32 9.34 20.16 11.68
CA THR A 32 9.71 18.75 11.74
C THR A 32 8.49 17.96 12.18
N LEU A 33 7.60 17.67 11.24
CA LEU A 33 6.77 16.46 11.31
C LEU A 33 7.75 15.33 11.65
N PRO A 34 7.46 14.46 12.65
CA PRO A 34 8.32 13.34 12.93
C PRO A 34 8.54 12.65 11.60
N ALA A 35 9.79 12.60 11.14
CA ALA A 35 10.14 12.02 9.86
C ALA A 35 9.60 10.60 9.91
N LEU A 36 8.42 10.40 9.34
CA LEU A 36 7.89 9.10 9.04
C LEU A 36 8.95 8.60 8.07
N SER A 37 9.89 7.80 8.58
CA SER A 37 10.92 7.14 7.78
C SER A 37 10.20 6.08 6.96
N LEU A 38 9.37 6.55 6.04
CA LEU A 38 8.70 5.75 5.05
C LEU A 38 9.84 5.05 4.33
N PRO A 39 9.86 3.70 4.32
CA PRO A 39 10.96 3.00 3.69
C PRO A 39 10.97 3.43 2.22
N LEU A 40 11.99 4.19 1.81
CA LEU A 40 12.10 4.72 0.44
C LEU A 40 12.02 3.60 -0.60
N GLU A 41 12.47 2.41 -0.21
CA GLU A 41 12.34 1.17 -0.96
C GLU A 41 10.86 0.77 -1.21
N ARG A 42 9.97 0.94 -0.23
CA ARG A 42 8.52 0.72 -0.38
C ARG A 42 7.88 1.76 -1.29
N ILE A 43 8.26 3.04 -1.15
CA ILE A 43 7.77 4.09 -2.06
C ILE A 43 8.17 3.75 -3.50
N ALA A 44 9.43 3.36 -3.71
CA ALA A 44 9.92 2.94 -5.01
C ALA A 44 9.17 1.71 -5.57
N LEU A 45 8.83 0.73 -4.73
CA LEU A 45 8.01 -0.42 -5.11
C LEU A 45 6.58 -0.03 -5.52
N VAL A 46 5.94 0.86 -4.74
CA VAL A 46 4.59 1.38 -5.05
C VAL A 46 4.60 2.08 -6.40
N VAL A 47 5.58 2.96 -6.63
CA VAL A 47 5.80 3.62 -7.91
C VAL A 47 6.01 2.61 -9.03
N CYS A 48 6.82 1.58 -8.79
CA CYS A 48 7.17 0.57 -9.79
C CYS A 48 5.99 -0.32 -10.19
N VAL A 49 5.00 -0.54 -9.34
CA VAL A 49 4.03 -1.64 -9.51
C VAL A 49 2.58 -1.19 -9.43
N LEU A 50 2.23 -0.27 -8.52
CA LEU A 50 0.83 0.02 -8.17
C LEU A 50 0.36 1.40 -8.66
N ALA A 51 1.26 2.37 -8.74
CA ALA A 51 0.89 3.78 -8.96
C ALA A 51 1.81 4.48 -9.97
N ARG A 52 2.19 3.78 -11.06
CA ARG A 52 3.13 4.27 -12.08
C ARG A 52 2.77 5.64 -12.67
N GLU A 53 1.48 5.89 -12.89
CA GLU A 53 1.02 7.17 -13.45
C GLU A 53 1.04 8.31 -12.42
N ARG A 54 0.91 7.97 -11.14
CA ARG A 54 1.00 8.91 -10.01
C ARG A 54 2.40 8.98 -9.40
N ALA A 55 3.38 8.37 -10.05
CA ALA A 55 4.76 8.35 -9.60
C ALA A 55 5.36 9.75 -9.38
N PRO A 56 5.10 10.75 -10.24
CA PRO A 56 5.57 12.11 -10.00
C PRO A 56 5.02 12.69 -8.69
N GLU A 57 3.69 12.64 -8.51
CA GLU A 57 3.01 13.12 -7.29
C GLU A 57 3.56 12.46 -6.02
N LEU A 58 3.88 11.15 -6.10
CA LEU A 58 4.41 10.39 -4.96
C LEU A 58 5.86 10.73 -4.61
N LEU A 59 6.66 11.18 -5.60
CA LEU A 59 8.06 11.49 -5.40
C LEU A 59 8.31 12.99 -5.18
N GLU A 60 7.42 13.87 -5.64
CA GLU A 60 7.45 15.33 -5.39
C GLU A 60 7.33 15.68 -3.90
N GLY A 61 6.68 14.82 -3.11
CA GLY A 61 6.59 15.00 -1.65
C GLY A 61 7.88 14.68 -0.88
N LEU A 62 8.95 14.24 -1.56
CA LEU A 62 10.23 13.89 -0.93
C LEU A 62 11.25 15.01 -1.12
N VAL A 63 12.12 15.20 -0.12
CA VAL A 63 13.30 16.06 -0.26
C VAL A 63 14.25 15.46 -1.31
N ASP A 64 14.96 16.28 -2.08
CA ASP A 64 15.79 15.87 -3.22
C ASP A 64 16.73 14.67 -2.93
N ALA A 65 17.37 14.67 -1.76
CA ALA A 65 18.25 13.58 -1.35
C ALA A 65 17.51 12.24 -1.19
N GLU A 66 16.27 12.28 -0.67
CA GLU A 66 15.40 11.12 -0.50
C GLU A 66 14.78 10.67 -1.81
N ALA A 67 14.39 11.62 -2.66
CA ALA A 67 13.89 11.33 -3.99
C ALA A 67 14.97 10.65 -4.85
N GLY A 68 16.20 11.15 -4.82
CA GLY A 68 17.34 10.51 -5.49
C GLY A 68 17.63 9.10 -4.96
N ARG A 69 17.45 8.86 -3.66
CA ARG A 69 17.52 7.51 -3.07
C ARG A 69 16.38 6.61 -3.57
N ALA A 70 15.15 7.10 -3.57
CA ALA A 70 13.98 6.36 -4.06
C ALA A 70 14.09 5.99 -5.55
N LEU A 71 14.63 6.89 -6.38
CA LEU A 71 14.95 6.63 -7.78
C LEU A 71 15.94 5.47 -7.95
N ARG A 72 17.02 5.44 -7.16
CA ARG A 72 18.00 4.34 -7.21
C ARG A 72 17.37 3.00 -6.83
N HIS A 73 16.46 2.99 -5.86
CA HIS A 73 15.68 1.79 -5.56
C HIS A 73 14.78 1.40 -6.75
N LEU A 74 14.10 2.36 -7.37
CA LEU A 74 13.25 2.12 -8.53
C LEU A 74 14.03 1.53 -9.72
N GLU A 75 15.24 2.02 -9.99
CA GLU A 75 16.14 1.48 -11.03
C GLU A 75 16.52 0.03 -10.73
N ARG A 76 16.91 -0.27 -9.49
CA ARG A 76 17.22 -1.63 -9.05
C ARG A 76 16.01 -2.54 -9.20
N PHE A 77 14.82 -2.08 -8.81
CA PHE A 77 13.58 -2.84 -8.98
C PHE A 77 13.27 -3.08 -10.44
N ALA A 78 13.38 -2.08 -11.30
CA ALA A 78 13.12 -2.21 -12.72
C ALA A 78 14.02 -3.25 -13.40
N ALA A 79 15.27 -3.35 -12.96
CA ALA A 79 16.25 -4.31 -13.47
C ALA A 79 16.04 -5.76 -12.99
N MET A 80 15.24 -6.00 -11.95
CA MET A 80 14.97 -7.35 -11.46
C MET A 80 14.11 -8.18 -12.44
N PRO A 81 14.34 -9.50 -12.54
CA PRO A 81 13.43 -10.44 -13.18
C PRO A 81 12.01 -10.33 -12.62
N SER A 82 11.00 -10.57 -13.47
CA SER A 82 9.58 -10.40 -13.11
C SER A 82 9.17 -11.20 -11.87
N ALA A 83 9.60 -12.46 -11.76
CA ALA A 83 9.30 -13.32 -10.61
C ALA A 83 9.86 -12.76 -9.30
N LEU A 84 11.10 -12.24 -9.30
CA LEU A 84 11.71 -11.64 -8.12
C LEU A 84 11.03 -10.32 -7.73
N ARG A 85 10.60 -9.52 -8.72
CA ARG A 85 9.78 -8.33 -8.44
C ARG A 85 8.46 -8.70 -7.77
N GLN A 86 7.75 -9.68 -8.32
CA GLN A 86 6.47 -10.13 -7.78
C GLN A 86 6.63 -10.70 -6.38
N ALA A 87 7.67 -11.50 -6.12
CA ALA A 87 7.98 -12.01 -4.79
C ALA A 87 8.24 -10.87 -3.79
N LYS A 88 9.05 -9.88 -4.16
CA LYS A 88 9.36 -8.75 -3.27
C LYS A 88 8.13 -7.86 -3.00
N VAL A 89 7.26 -7.66 -4.00
CA VAL A 89 5.97 -6.98 -3.80
C VAL A 89 5.07 -7.77 -2.86
N ALA A 90 5.00 -9.10 -3.02
CA ALA A 90 4.20 -9.97 -2.15
C ALA A 90 4.71 -9.96 -0.70
N VAL A 91 6.02 -9.88 -0.49
CA VAL A 91 6.60 -9.76 0.86
C VAL A 91 6.28 -8.41 1.50
N GLU A 92 6.38 -7.32 0.75
CA GLU A 92 6.24 -5.96 1.31
C GLU A 92 4.78 -5.48 1.40
N PHE A 93 3.90 -5.94 0.49
CA PHE A 93 2.52 -5.48 0.36
C PHE A 93 1.49 -6.61 0.23
N GLY A 94 1.94 -7.86 0.30
CA GLY A 94 1.05 -9.01 0.33
C GLY A 94 0.43 -9.21 1.70
N GLU A 95 -0.10 -10.42 1.92
CA GLU A 95 -0.78 -10.73 3.17
C GLU A 95 0.21 -10.80 4.34
N ARG A 96 -0.13 -10.17 5.46
CA ARG A 96 0.68 -10.23 6.69
C ARG A 96 0.77 -11.67 7.18
N ALA A 97 1.93 -12.05 7.72
CA ALA A 97 2.14 -13.39 8.27
C ALA A 97 1.20 -13.71 9.46
N ASP A 98 0.80 -12.69 10.23
CA ASP A 98 -0.10 -12.79 11.38
C ASP A 98 -1.56 -12.44 11.04
N SER A 99 -1.92 -12.34 9.75
CA SER A 99 -3.26 -11.95 9.29
C SER A 99 -4.38 -12.77 9.94
N ALA A 100 -4.14 -14.08 10.13
CA ALA A 100 -5.07 -15.00 10.77
C ALA A 100 -5.42 -14.55 12.20
N ASN A 101 -4.40 -14.31 13.02
CA ASN A 101 -4.57 -13.92 14.42
C ASN A 101 -5.22 -12.54 14.53
N ARG A 102 -4.84 -11.60 13.64
CA ARG A 102 -5.43 -10.27 13.59
C ARG A 102 -6.90 -10.30 13.19
N LEU A 103 -7.28 -11.17 12.25
CA LEU A 103 -8.67 -11.35 11.84
C LEU A 103 -9.51 -11.96 12.96
N THR A 104 -8.98 -12.95 13.70
CA THR A 104 -9.64 -13.49 14.89
C THR A 104 -9.86 -12.39 15.93
N ALA A 105 -8.81 -11.67 16.30
CA ALA A 105 -8.92 -10.56 17.26
C ALA A 105 -9.87 -9.46 16.80
N LEU A 106 -9.90 -9.16 15.49
CA LEU A 106 -10.87 -8.22 14.92
C LEU A 106 -12.30 -8.71 15.11
N LEU A 107 -12.59 -9.97 14.75
CA LEU A 107 -13.93 -10.53 14.87
C LEU A 107 -14.40 -10.59 16.32
N ASP A 108 -13.51 -10.90 17.26
CA ASP A 108 -13.83 -10.92 18.70
C ASP A 108 -14.13 -9.52 19.26
N ALA A 109 -13.44 -8.49 18.76
CA ALA A 109 -13.55 -7.12 19.29
C ALA A 109 -14.70 -6.29 18.69
N VAL A 110 -15.17 -6.60 17.48
CA VAL A 110 -16.18 -5.77 16.79
C VAL A 110 -17.61 -6.12 17.22
N PRO A 111 -18.55 -5.16 17.20
CA PRO A 111 -19.96 -5.41 17.44
C PRO A 111 -20.56 -6.41 16.44
N ASP A 112 -21.59 -7.15 16.85
CA ASP A 112 -22.19 -8.24 16.06
C ASP A 112 -22.59 -7.84 14.64
N ALA A 113 -23.18 -6.64 14.47
CA ALA A 113 -23.57 -6.12 13.16
C ALA A 113 -22.36 -5.96 12.21
N LEU A 114 -21.23 -5.45 12.72
CA LEU A 114 -20.00 -5.32 11.96
C LEU A 114 -19.31 -6.67 11.79
N ARG A 115 -19.36 -7.56 12.79
CA ARG A 115 -18.81 -8.93 12.72
C ARG A 115 -19.40 -9.70 11.55
N ARG A 116 -20.74 -9.65 11.39
CA ARG A 116 -21.46 -10.29 10.29
C ARG A 116 -21.04 -9.75 8.92
N GLU A 117 -20.91 -8.43 8.79
CA GLU A 117 -20.49 -7.83 7.53
C GLU A 117 -19.02 -8.13 7.21
N VAL A 118 -18.13 -8.09 8.21
CA VAL A 118 -16.74 -8.53 8.06
C VAL A 118 -16.69 -9.97 7.57
N PHE A 119 -17.41 -10.89 8.21
CA PHE A 119 -17.41 -12.29 7.79
C PHE A 119 -17.96 -12.48 6.36
N ARG A 120 -19.05 -11.80 6.00
CA ARG A 120 -19.61 -11.85 4.64
C ARG A 120 -18.64 -11.33 3.58
N ARG A 121 -17.79 -10.36 3.93
CA ARG A 121 -16.82 -9.75 3.00
C ARG A 121 -15.46 -10.44 3.01
N LEU A 122 -15.20 -11.33 3.97
CA LEU A 122 -13.96 -12.10 3.98
C LEU A 122 -13.85 -12.94 2.70
N PRO A 123 -12.67 -13.02 2.09
CA PRO A 123 -12.38 -13.98 1.03
C PRO A 123 -12.73 -15.42 1.46
N PRO A 124 -13.17 -16.30 0.54
CA PRO A 124 -13.59 -17.66 0.88
C PRO A 124 -12.56 -18.46 1.68
N TYR A 125 -11.27 -18.31 1.37
CA TYR A 125 -10.20 -19.02 2.09
C TYR A 125 -10.02 -18.58 3.55
N HIS A 126 -10.46 -17.37 3.91
CA HIS A 126 -10.45 -16.90 5.29
C HIS A 126 -11.70 -17.36 6.05
N ARG A 127 -12.84 -17.49 5.38
CA ARG A 127 -14.10 -17.92 6.01
C ARG A 127 -14.02 -19.34 6.57
N SER A 128 -13.31 -20.25 5.88
CA SER A 128 -13.12 -21.62 6.35
C SER A 128 -12.45 -21.73 7.73
N ARG A 129 -11.80 -20.66 8.21
CA ARG A 129 -11.19 -20.58 9.54
C ARG A 129 -12.16 -20.19 10.65
N PHE A 130 -13.37 -19.73 10.31
CA PHE A 130 -14.39 -19.35 11.27
C PHE A 130 -15.70 -20.09 10.99
N PRO A 131 -15.71 -21.44 11.05
CA PRO A 131 -16.90 -22.24 10.73
C PRO A 131 -18.05 -21.98 11.72
N GLN A 132 -17.76 -21.58 12.95
CA GLN A 132 -18.76 -21.19 13.95
C GLN A 132 -19.48 -19.86 13.65
N LEU A 133 -18.97 -19.04 12.72
CA LEU A 133 -19.62 -17.80 12.30
C LEU A 133 -20.48 -18.08 11.07
N ASP A 134 -21.44 -18.99 11.18
CA ASP A 134 -22.43 -19.17 10.12
C ASP A 134 -23.41 -17.99 10.17
N VAL A 135 -23.18 -17.02 9.29
CA VAL A 135 -24.00 -15.80 9.25
C VAL A 135 -25.25 -16.10 8.44
N GLU A 136 -26.38 -16.23 9.13
CA GLU A 136 -27.70 -16.17 8.49
C GLU A 136 -27.77 -14.98 7.53
N ALA A 137 -28.30 -15.23 6.32
CA ALA A 137 -28.49 -14.18 5.34
C ALA A 137 -29.45 -13.12 5.93
N PRO A 138 -29.03 -11.86 6.09
CA PRO A 138 -29.93 -10.83 6.56
C PRO A 138 -31.02 -10.62 5.51
N THR A 139 -32.23 -10.37 6.00
CA THR A 139 -33.39 -10.06 5.16
C THR A 139 -33.29 -8.68 4.51
N GLU A 140 -32.38 -7.82 5.00
CA GLU A 140 -32.19 -6.44 4.56
C GLU A 140 -30.75 -6.17 4.09
N GLU A 141 -30.60 -5.30 3.10
CA GLU A 141 -29.29 -4.87 2.61
C GLU A 141 -28.53 -4.07 3.67
N PRO A 142 -27.23 -4.37 3.91
CA PRO A 142 -26.45 -3.64 4.89
C PRO A 142 -26.21 -2.19 4.45
N ALA A 143 -26.23 -1.27 5.42
CA ALA A 143 -25.88 0.12 5.18
C ALA A 143 -24.48 0.23 4.55
N GLN A 144 -24.34 1.05 3.50
CA GLN A 144 -23.08 1.19 2.73
C GLN A 144 -21.87 1.58 3.61
N VAL A 145 -22.11 2.34 4.69
CA VAL A 145 -21.07 2.73 5.66
C VAL A 145 -20.50 1.51 6.39
N LEU A 146 -21.35 0.56 6.78
CA LEU A 146 -20.91 -0.67 7.44
C LEU A 146 -20.10 -1.56 6.50
N VAL A 147 -20.50 -1.63 5.22
CA VAL A 147 -19.77 -2.33 4.18
C VAL A 147 -18.37 -1.75 4.01
N ALA A 148 -18.26 -0.43 3.82
CA ALA A 148 -16.98 0.24 3.64
C ALA A 148 -16.07 0.08 4.87
N LEU A 149 -16.65 0.14 6.07
CA LEU A 149 -15.92 -0.07 7.33
C LEU A 149 -15.39 -1.51 7.43
N ALA A 150 -16.21 -2.51 7.11
CA ALA A 150 -15.80 -3.91 7.13
C ALA A 150 -14.64 -4.17 6.16
N GLU A 151 -14.75 -3.71 4.91
CA GLU A 151 -13.69 -3.87 3.90
C GLU A 151 -12.40 -3.15 4.29
N ARG A 152 -12.50 -1.99 4.95
CA ARG A 152 -11.33 -1.30 5.50
C ARG A 152 -10.67 -2.12 6.60
N ARG A 153 -11.43 -2.63 7.56
CA ARG A 153 -10.90 -3.43 8.68
C ARG A 153 -10.28 -4.75 8.21
N ILE A 154 -10.88 -5.41 7.23
CA ILE A 154 -10.29 -6.60 6.59
C ILE A 154 -8.93 -6.26 5.98
N ARG A 155 -8.84 -5.15 5.22
CA ARG A 155 -7.57 -4.71 4.64
C ARG A 155 -6.52 -4.41 5.71
N GLU A 156 -6.85 -3.67 6.76
CA GLU A 156 -5.94 -3.35 7.87
C GLU A 156 -5.48 -4.59 8.67
N ALA A 157 -6.32 -5.63 8.73
CA ALA A 157 -5.98 -6.89 9.39
C ALA A 157 -5.08 -7.77 8.52
N THR A 158 -5.25 -7.70 7.19
CA THR A 158 -4.57 -8.59 6.23
C THR A 158 -3.35 -7.97 5.55
N ARG A 159 -3.21 -6.63 5.54
CA ARG A 159 -2.12 -5.87 4.90
C ARG A 159 -1.65 -4.77 5.87
#